data_AF-A0AAQ3RKV4-F1
#
_entry.id   AF-A0AAQ3RKV4-F1
#
_cell.length_a   1.000
_cell.length_b   1.000
_cell.length_c   1.000
_cell.angle_alpha   90.00
_cell.angle_beta   90.00
_cell.angle_gamma   90.00
#
_symmetry.space_group_name_H-M   'P 1'
#
loop_
_entity.id
_entity.type
_entity.pdbx_description
1 polymer ?
#
loop_
_entity_poly.entity_id
_entity_poly.type
_entity_poly.pdbx_seq_one_letter_code
_entity_poly.pdbx_strand_id
1 'polypeptide(L)'
;MTLFRYALDDLGSGSHVHLSLWRNDQNVYMGSGTSSKHGISTLGREFMAGILQHLPSILAFIAPLPNSYDRLQPNTWSGAYLFWGNENKEAPLRASSPPGTLDGLVTNFEMKSFDGSANPYLGLAAILAAGIDGLRRHLPLPEPVDTNPNPETLQRLPASLSESLDALHKDDFLKEFISEKLLTAIKAIRKAEIEHYTKHKDAYKELIHRY
;
A
#
# COMPACT_ATOMS: atom_id res chain seq x y z
N MET A 1 10.34 -10.92 -15.65
CA MET A 1 9.63 -10.31 -14.50
C MET A 1 9.35 -11.41 -13.49
N THR A 2 9.95 -11.37 -12.29
CA THR A 2 9.82 -12.45 -11.30
C THR A 2 8.41 -12.45 -10.69
N LEU A 3 7.81 -13.63 -10.49
CA LEU A 3 6.53 -13.74 -9.79
C LEU A 3 6.65 -13.14 -8.38
N PHE A 4 5.60 -12.42 -7.95
CA PHE A 4 5.56 -11.81 -6.61
C PHE A 4 5.59 -12.84 -5.49
N ARG A 5 5.34 -14.12 -5.78
CA ARG A 5 5.84 -15.28 -5.05
C ARG A 5 5.85 -16.49 -6.01
N TYR A 6 6.99 -17.18 -6.12
CA TYR A 6 7.19 -18.30 -7.07
C TYR A 6 6.88 -19.66 -6.43
N ALA A 7 7.38 -19.86 -5.21
CA ALA A 7 7.12 -21.02 -4.39
C ALA A 7 6.71 -20.57 -2.98
N LEU A 8 5.87 -21.35 -2.30
CA LEU A 8 5.34 -20.99 -0.98
C LEU A 8 6.41 -20.98 0.13
N ASP A 9 7.63 -21.42 -0.18
CA ASP A 9 8.82 -21.39 0.67
C ASP A 9 9.80 -20.27 0.28
N ASP A 10 9.55 -19.52 -0.80
CA ASP A 10 10.39 -18.41 -1.25
C ASP A 10 9.85 -17.04 -0.79
N LEU A 11 10.77 -16.08 -0.69
CA LEU A 11 10.46 -14.67 -0.48
C LEU A 11 9.92 -14.06 -1.78
N GLY A 12 8.80 -13.36 -1.65
CA GLY A 12 8.13 -12.77 -2.78
C GLY A 12 8.84 -11.53 -3.35
N SER A 13 8.59 -11.21 -4.63
CA SER A 13 9.06 -9.95 -5.23
C SER A 13 8.07 -8.82 -4.99
N GLY A 14 8.54 -7.65 -4.54
CA GLY A 14 7.77 -6.42 -4.41
C GLY A 14 8.25 -5.34 -5.39
N SER A 15 7.48 -4.26 -5.55
CA SER A 15 7.91 -3.06 -6.25
C SER A 15 7.60 -1.86 -5.36
N HIS A 16 8.41 -1.68 -4.31
CA HIS A 16 8.14 -0.66 -3.30
C HIS A 16 8.13 0.73 -3.93
N VAL A 17 7.14 1.53 -3.54
CA VAL A 17 6.99 2.90 -4.04
C VAL A 17 7.41 3.88 -2.96
N HIS A 18 8.44 4.68 -3.24
CA HIS A 18 8.86 5.77 -2.39
C HIS A 18 8.08 7.04 -2.72
N LEU A 19 7.40 7.60 -1.73
CA LEU A 19 6.53 8.76 -1.83
C LEU A 19 7.14 9.94 -1.07
N SER A 20 7.36 11.06 -1.75
CA SER A 20 7.69 12.35 -1.15
C SER A 20 6.71 13.41 -1.67
N LEU A 21 6.25 14.30 -0.80
CA LEU A 21 5.39 15.42 -1.14
C LEU A 21 6.17 16.71 -1.10
N TRP A 22 5.98 17.57 -2.09
CA TRP A 22 6.72 18.83 -2.22
C TRP A 22 5.76 19.99 -2.42
N ARG A 23 6.06 21.09 -1.73
CA ARG A 23 5.36 22.37 -1.89
C ARG A 23 6.41 23.48 -1.94
N ASN A 24 6.46 24.23 -3.04
CA ASN A 24 7.42 25.32 -3.23
C ASN A 24 8.87 24.89 -2.94
N ASP A 25 9.29 23.78 -3.55
CA ASP A 25 10.64 23.18 -3.37
C ASP A 25 11.00 22.77 -1.93
N GLN A 26 10.00 22.62 -1.06
CA GLN A 26 10.18 22.09 0.29
C GLN A 26 9.47 20.74 0.43
N ASN A 27 10.20 19.76 0.94
CA ASN A 27 9.64 18.47 1.28
C ASN A 27 8.69 18.61 2.46
N VAL A 28 7.42 18.30 2.22
CA VAL A 28 6.33 18.40 3.20
C VAL A 28 6.54 17.44 4.36
N TYR A 29 7.18 16.29 4.17
CA TYR A 29 7.40 15.35 5.28
C TYR A 29 8.40 15.89 6.31
N MET A 30 9.40 16.67 5.87
CA MET A 30 10.40 17.28 6.75
C MET A 30 9.75 18.41 7.57
N GLY A 31 9.09 18.05 8.67
CA GLY A 31 8.47 19.01 9.58
C GLY A 31 9.53 19.85 10.29
N SER A 32 9.41 21.17 10.22
CA SER A 32 10.17 22.11 11.06
C SER A 32 9.25 22.72 12.13
N GLY A 33 9.59 22.59 13.41
CA GLY A 33 8.92 23.28 14.52
C GLY A 33 7.98 22.43 15.38
N THR A 34 7.24 23.07 16.29
CA THR A 34 6.41 22.43 17.34
C THR A 34 5.20 21.64 16.81
N SER A 35 4.90 21.73 15.51
CA SER A 35 3.83 21.00 14.84
C SER A 35 4.26 19.66 14.23
N SER A 36 5.55 19.33 14.27
CA SER A 36 6.05 18.02 13.81
C SER A 36 5.85 16.95 14.89
N LYS A 37 5.32 15.78 14.51
CA LYS A 37 5.26 14.60 15.38
C LYS A 37 5.94 13.44 14.67
N HIS A 38 6.83 12.73 15.37
CA HIS A 38 7.62 11.62 14.80
C HIS A 38 8.43 12.03 13.56
N GLY A 39 8.93 13.26 13.53
CA GLY A 39 9.70 13.76 12.38
C GLY A 39 8.89 14.16 11.16
N ILE A 40 7.55 14.14 11.26
CA ILE A 40 6.63 14.36 10.14
C ILE A 40 5.79 15.61 10.39
N SER A 41 5.64 16.47 9.37
CA SER A 41 4.72 17.61 9.44
C SER A 41 3.25 17.19 9.55
N THR A 42 2.38 18.08 10.04
CA THR A 42 0.92 17.85 10.05
C THR A 42 0.38 17.45 8.68
N LEU A 43 0.78 18.17 7.62
CA LEU A 43 0.31 17.92 6.26
C LEU A 43 0.76 16.54 5.75
N GLY A 44 2.00 16.15 6.04
CA GLY A 44 2.52 14.82 5.72
C GLY A 44 1.76 13.72 6.47
N ARG A 45 1.44 13.94 7.75
CA ARG A 45 0.68 12.99 8.57
C ARG A 45 -0.75 12.82 8.06
N GLU A 46 -1.46 13.91 7.75
CA GLU A 46 -2.82 13.86 7.20
C GLU A 46 -2.87 13.08 5.87
N PHE A 47 -1.91 13.33 4.98
CA PHE A 47 -1.82 12.61 3.71
C PHE A 47 -1.58 11.10 3.92
N MET A 48 -0.63 10.73 4.80
CA MET A 48 -0.37 9.33 5.10
C MET A 48 -1.53 8.66 5.85
N ALA A 49 -2.29 9.40 6.65
CA ALA A 49 -3.47 8.89 7.33
C ALA A 49 -4.56 8.49 6.32
N GLY A 50 -4.74 9.28 5.26
CA GLY A 50 -5.61 8.91 4.14
C GLY A 50 -5.16 7.64 3.43
N ILE A 51 -3.86 7.54 3.08
CA ILE A 51 -3.31 6.32 2.48
C ILE A 51 -3.53 5.11 3.38
N LEU A 52 -3.25 5.23 4.68
CA LEU A 52 -3.44 4.15 5.64
C LEU A 52 -4.92 3.74 5.73
N GLN A 53 -5.84 4.70 5.85
CA GLN A 53 -7.27 4.43 5.94
C GLN A 53 -7.80 3.67 4.71
N HIS A 54 -7.34 4.03 3.51
CA HIS A 54 -7.79 3.45 2.25
C HIS A 54 -6.96 2.24 1.81
N LEU A 55 -5.88 1.90 2.51
CA LEU A 55 -4.95 0.85 2.11
C LEU A 55 -5.65 -0.50 1.78
N PRO A 56 -6.62 -1.00 2.56
CA PRO A 56 -7.34 -2.23 2.21
C PRO A 56 -7.98 -2.20 0.81
N SER A 57 -8.54 -1.05 0.41
CA SER A 57 -9.18 -0.83 -0.89
C SER A 57 -8.15 -0.63 -2.01
N ILE A 58 -7.05 0.08 -1.72
CA ILE A 58 -6.00 0.39 -2.69
C ILE A 58 -5.26 -0.89 -3.12
N LEU A 59 -5.22 -1.96 -2.31
CA LEU A 59 -4.63 -3.25 -2.69
C LEU A 59 -5.20 -3.80 -4.00
N ALA A 60 -6.47 -3.55 -4.36
CA ALA A 60 -7.05 -3.96 -5.64
C ALA A 60 -6.37 -3.31 -6.87
N PHE A 61 -5.62 -2.22 -6.65
CA PHE A 61 -4.88 -1.47 -7.65
C PHE A 61 -3.37 -1.75 -7.59
N ILE A 62 -2.80 -1.86 -6.38
CA ILE A 62 -1.34 -2.00 -6.17
C ILE A 62 -0.85 -3.44 -5.97
N ALA A 63 -1.78 -4.37 -5.71
CA ALA A 63 -1.59 -5.81 -5.59
C ALA A 63 -2.72 -6.54 -6.35
N PRO A 64 -2.80 -6.37 -7.68
CA PRO A 64 -4.02 -6.63 -8.45
C PRO A 64 -4.28 -8.09 -8.82
N LEU A 65 -3.42 -9.03 -8.46
CA LEU A 65 -3.57 -10.45 -8.83
C LEU A 65 -3.80 -11.32 -7.59
N PRO A 66 -4.46 -12.47 -7.71
CA PRO A 66 -4.59 -13.40 -6.58
C PRO A 66 -3.22 -13.79 -5.96
N ASN A 67 -2.20 -14.06 -6.79
CA ASN A 67 -0.85 -14.39 -6.32
C ASN A 67 -0.14 -13.23 -5.60
N SER A 68 -0.61 -11.97 -5.75
CA SER A 68 -0.07 -10.84 -4.99
C SER A 68 -0.23 -11.02 -3.48
N TYR A 69 -1.31 -11.69 -3.05
CA TYR A 69 -1.66 -11.86 -1.64
C TYR A 69 -0.90 -13.00 -0.97
N ASP A 70 -0.33 -13.93 -1.76
CA ASP A 70 0.60 -14.93 -1.25
C ASP A 70 1.93 -14.30 -0.80
N ARG A 71 2.27 -13.12 -1.33
CA ARG A 71 3.37 -12.28 -0.85
C ARG A 71 3.01 -11.56 0.44
N LEU A 72 1.78 -11.03 0.55
CA LEU A 72 1.31 -10.20 1.66
C LEU A 72 1.05 -11.01 2.94
N GLN A 73 1.99 -11.86 3.35
CA GLN A 73 1.88 -12.75 4.51
C GLN A 73 2.75 -12.27 5.67
N PRO A 74 2.40 -12.59 6.92
CA PRO A 74 3.23 -12.24 8.08
C PRO A 74 4.67 -12.73 7.92
N ASN A 75 5.63 -11.95 8.43
CA ASN A 75 7.07 -12.29 8.42
C ASN A 75 7.71 -12.41 7.03
N THR A 76 7.17 -11.68 6.04
CA THR A 76 7.73 -11.63 4.68
C THR A 76 8.20 -10.22 4.28
N TRP A 77 8.21 -9.26 5.23
CA TRP A 77 8.55 -7.85 4.99
C TRP A 77 7.76 -7.17 3.86
N SER A 78 6.52 -7.60 3.62
CA SER A 78 5.67 -7.12 2.53
C SER A 78 4.48 -6.26 3.00
N GLY A 79 4.29 -6.13 4.33
CA GLY A 79 3.18 -5.40 4.92
C GLY A 79 1.90 -6.23 5.00
N ALA A 80 1.84 -7.15 5.96
CA ALA A 80 0.66 -8.00 6.18
C ALA A 80 -0.42 -7.33 7.05
N TYR A 81 -0.05 -6.39 7.90
CA TYR A 81 -0.97 -5.75 8.85
C TYR A 81 -1.15 -4.28 8.52
N LEU A 82 -2.29 -3.71 8.91
CA LEU A 82 -2.65 -2.32 8.65
C LEU A 82 -2.00 -1.41 9.70
N PHE A 83 -0.80 -0.90 9.41
CA PHE A 83 -0.09 0.05 10.27
C PHE A 83 0.98 0.82 9.50
N TRP A 84 1.63 1.76 10.17
CA TRP A 84 2.84 2.42 9.68
C TRP A 84 3.90 2.42 10.79
N GLY A 85 5.17 2.57 10.44
CA GLY A 85 6.26 2.60 11.42
C GLY A 85 7.52 3.28 10.89
N ASN A 86 8.34 3.76 11.81
CA ASN A 86 9.63 4.38 11.52
C ASN A 86 10.67 3.29 11.28
N GLU A 87 11.25 3.26 10.08
CA GLU A 87 12.24 2.26 9.68
C GLU A 87 11.78 0.79 9.82
N ASN A 88 10.49 0.56 10.11
CA ASN A 88 9.94 -0.76 10.35
C ASN A 88 9.71 -1.50 9.02
N LYS A 89 10.51 -2.54 8.80
CA LYS A 89 10.48 -3.33 7.56
C LYS A 89 9.21 -4.18 7.40
N GLU A 90 8.46 -4.45 8.46
CA GLU A 90 7.18 -5.16 8.39
C GLU A 90 6.00 -4.22 8.10
N ALA A 91 6.18 -2.90 8.22
CA ALA A 91 5.11 -1.93 7.96
C ALA A 91 4.78 -1.88 6.45
N PRO A 92 3.50 -1.92 6.05
CA PRO A 92 3.13 -1.64 4.67
C PRO A 92 3.46 -0.19 4.27
N LEU A 93 3.44 0.73 5.23
CA LEU A 93 3.83 2.13 5.09
C LEU A 93 5.01 2.41 6.03
N ARG A 94 6.24 2.38 5.49
CA ARG A 94 7.44 2.64 6.27
C ARG A 94 7.86 4.09 6.12
N ALA A 95 7.95 4.82 7.22
CA ALA A 95 8.62 6.11 7.23
C ALA A 95 10.12 5.84 7.11
N SER A 96 10.78 6.45 6.12
CA SER A 96 12.20 6.22 5.89
C SER A 96 12.96 7.49 5.59
N SER A 97 14.25 7.49 5.92
CA SER A 97 15.17 8.57 5.58
C SER A 97 16.48 8.06 4.97
N PRO A 98 16.99 8.69 3.89
CA PRO A 98 18.28 8.37 3.31
C PRO A 98 19.41 8.51 4.35
N PRO A 99 20.47 7.68 4.23
CA PRO A 99 21.69 7.87 5.02
C PRO A 99 22.20 9.31 4.92
N GLY A 100 22.57 9.90 6.06
CA GLY A 100 23.03 11.29 6.13
C GLY A 100 21.94 12.34 6.38
N THR A 101 20.67 11.93 6.45
CA THR A 101 19.59 12.78 7.00
C THR A 101 19.75 12.89 8.51
N LEU A 102 19.42 14.05 9.09
CA LEU A 102 19.42 14.24 10.55
C LEU A 102 18.50 13.22 11.23
N ASP A 103 18.96 12.69 12.35
CA ASP A 103 18.21 11.70 13.13
C ASP A 103 16.82 12.22 13.50
N GLY A 104 15.82 11.36 13.31
CA GLY A 104 14.43 11.66 13.66
C GLY A 104 13.66 12.52 12.64
N LEU A 105 14.24 12.86 11.48
CA LEU A 105 13.49 13.41 10.34
C LEU A 105 12.97 12.29 9.44
N VAL A 106 11.83 12.53 8.79
CA VAL A 106 11.29 11.67 7.74
C VAL A 106 11.30 12.44 6.42
N THR A 107 11.92 11.88 5.38
CA THR A 107 11.96 12.50 4.04
C THR A 107 10.99 11.85 3.06
N ASN A 108 10.67 10.57 3.26
CA ASN A 108 9.74 9.86 2.38
C ASN A 108 9.04 8.73 3.13
N PHE A 109 7.92 8.27 2.58
CA PHE A 109 7.30 7.02 2.95
C PHE A 109 7.58 5.97 1.87
N GLU A 110 7.80 4.73 2.27
CA GLU A 110 7.95 3.56 1.41
C GLU A 110 6.66 2.72 1.53
N MET A 111 5.91 2.62 0.42
CA MET A 111 4.75 1.72 0.28
C MET A 111 5.24 0.34 -0.15
N LYS A 112 5.19 -0.61 0.77
CA LYS A 112 5.75 -1.95 0.60
C LYS A 112 4.77 -2.96 0.00
N SER A 113 3.47 -2.73 0.16
CA SER A 113 2.42 -3.60 -0.37
C SER A 113 2.23 -3.50 -1.88
N PHE A 114 2.95 -2.59 -2.56
CA PHE A 114 2.93 -2.46 -4.01
C PHE A 114 3.77 -3.56 -4.67
N ASP A 115 3.23 -4.17 -5.73
CA ASP A 115 3.97 -5.15 -6.53
C ASP A 115 3.98 -4.83 -8.03
N GLY A 116 4.89 -5.50 -8.74
CA GLY A 116 5.14 -5.23 -10.15
C GLY A 116 4.02 -5.66 -11.12
N SER A 117 2.92 -6.26 -10.65
CA SER A 117 1.76 -6.52 -11.52
C SER A 117 0.78 -5.36 -11.56
N ALA A 118 0.93 -4.42 -10.61
CA ALA A 118 0.17 -3.19 -10.63
C ALA A 118 0.41 -2.43 -11.93
N ASN A 119 -0.68 -1.92 -12.51
CA ASN A 119 -0.53 -0.86 -13.50
C ASN A 119 -0.04 0.38 -12.73
N PRO A 120 1.17 0.91 -13.01
CA PRO A 120 1.76 1.96 -12.20
C PRO A 120 0.92 3.25 -12.21
N TYR A 121 0.24 3.55 -13.32
CA TYR A 121 -0.64 4.71 -13.40
C TYR A 121 -1.85 4.58 -12.47
N LEU A 122 -2.52 3.43 -12.48
CA LEU A 122 -3.69 3.19 -11.64
C LEU A 122 -3.30 3.08 -10.16
N GLY A 123 -2.20 2.40 -9.86
CA GLY A 123 -1.68 2.26 -8.51
C GLY A 123 -1.30 3.60 -7.89
N LEU A 124 -0.53 4.43 -8.62
CA LEU A 124 -0.15 5.77 -8.15
C LEU A 124 -1.37 6.70 -8.04
N ALA A 125 -2.30 6.64 -8.99
CA ALA A 125 -3.53 7.43 -8.91
C ALA A 125 -4.37 7.08 -7.66
N ALA A 126 -4.49 5.80 -7.32
CA ALA A 126 -5.19 5.36 -6.11
C ALA A 126 -4.50 5.82 -4.82
N ILE A 127 -3.16 5.74 -4.77
CA ILE A 127 -2.36 6.25 -3.65
C ILE A 127 -2.56 7.76 -3.46
N LEU A 128 -2.47 8.53 -4.55
CA LEU A 128 -2.67 9.98 -4.51
C LEU A 128 -4.10 10.35 -4.10
N ALA A 129 -5.11 9.66 -4.64
CA ALA A 129 -6.51 9.87 -4.29
C ALA A 129 -6.74 9.70 -2.79
N ALA A 130 -6.25 8.59 -2.23
CA ALA A 130 -6.35 8.29 -0.81
C ALA A 130 -5.63 9.32 0.06
N GLY A 131 -4.43 9.75 -0.33
CA GLY A 131 -3.73 10.78 0.40
C GLY A 131 -4.42 12.14 0.35
N ILE A 132 -5.01 12.51 -0.79
CA ILE A 132 -5.82 13.73 -0.94
C ILE A 132 -7.05 13.70 -0.02
N ASP A 133 -7.70 12.54 0.12
CA ASP A 133 -8.80 12.39 1.08
C ASP A 133 -8.35 12.68 2.52
N GLY A 134 -7.21 12.13 2.91
CA GLY A 134 -6.62 12.38 4.22
C GLY A 134 -6.37 13.87 4.49
N LEU A 135 -5.90 14.60 3.48
CA LEU A 135 -5.75 16.05 3.53
C LEU A 135 -7.10 16.77 3.65
N ARG A 136 -8.10 16.38 2.86
CA ARG A 136 -9.43 17.02 2.84
C ARG A 136 -10.18 16.84 4.16
N ARG A 137 -10.01 15.69 4.81
CA ARG A 137 -10.70 15.33 6.05
C ARG A 137 -9.85 15.55 7.31
N HIS A 138 -8.62 16.06 7.16
CA HIS A 138 -7.68 16.26 8.26
C HIS A 138 -7.49 15.00 9.12
N LEU A 139 -7.31 13.86 8.46
CA LEU A 139 -7.29 12.57 9.15
C LEU A 139 -6.09 12.46 10.11
N PRO A 140 -6.32 12.01 11.36
CA PRO A 140 -5.23 11.81 12.29
C PRO A 140 -4.47 10.52 11.95
N LEU A 141 -3.17 10.65 11.67
CA LEU A 141 -2.29 9.48 11.56
C LEU A 141 -2.11 8.87 12.97
N PRO A 142 -2.39 7.57 13.17
CA PRO A 142 -2.22 6.90 14.47
C PRO A 142 -0.75 6.86 14.89
N GLU A 143 -0.47 6.41 16.12
CA GLU A 143 0.91 6.20 16.55
C GLU A 143 1.62 5.15 15.69
N PRO A 144 2.91 5.33 15.40
CA PRO A 144 3.69 4.35 14.66
C PRO A 144 3.88 3.08 15.50
N VAL A 145 4.04 1.97 14.81
CA VAL A 145 4.47 0.70 15.41
C VAL A 145 5.89 0.43 14.95
N ASP A 146 6.85 0.63 15.85
CA ASP A 146 8.29 0.50 15.58
C ASP A 146 8.84 -0.88 16.01
N THR A 147 7.95 -1.78 16.43
CA THR A 147 8.25 -3.17 16.80
C THR A 147 7.69 -4.16 15.79
N ASN A 148 7.98 -5.45 15.97
CA ASN A 148 7.35 -6.50 15.17
C ASN A 148 5.81 -6.44 15.32
N PRO A 149 5.06 -6.65 14.23
CA PRO A 149 3.60 -6.58 14.26
C PRO A 149 3.03 -7.64 15.20
N ASN A 150 2.14 -7.23 16.11
CA ASN A 150 1.39 -8.15 16.96
C ASN A 150 0.02 -8.46 16.30
N PRO A 151 -0.26 -9.73 15.92
CA PRO A 151 -1.53 -10.11 15.30
C PRO A 151 -2.76 -9.89 16.17
N GLU A 152 -2.61 -9.80 17.49
CA GLU A 152 -3.72 -9.59 18.43
C GLU A 152 -4.17 -8.14 18.50
N THR A 153 -3.30 -7.19 18.16
CA THR A 153 -3.57 -5.75 18.27
C THR A 153 -3.70 -5.05 16.93
N LEU A 154 -3.14 -5.65 15.86
CA LEU A 154 -3.17 -5.07 14.52
C LEU A 154 -4.18 -5.75 13.63
N GLN A 155 -4.94 -4.93 12.90
CA GLN A 155 -5.84 -5.42 11.88
C GLN A 155 -5.05 -6.03 10.71
N ARG A 156 -5.46 -7.21 10.27
CA ARG A 156 -4.93 -7.85 9.06
C ARG A 156 -5.37 -7.07 7.82
N LEU A 157 -4.44 -6.75 6.92
CA LEU A 157 -4.79 -6.30 5.56
C LEU A 157 -5.47 -7.44 4.80
N PRO A 158 -6.31 -7.14 3.77
CA PRO A 158 -6.92 -8.17 2.93
C PRO A 158 -5.94 -9.30 2.57
N ALA A 159 -6.33 -10.53 2.89
CA ALA A 159 -5.54 -11.74 2.63
C ALA A 159 -5.84 -12.33 1.24
N SER A 160 -6.75 -11.73 0.49
CA SER A 160 -7.08 -12.12 -0.87
C SER A 160 -7.54 -10.93 -1.72
N LEU A 161 -7.47 -11.08 -3.05
CA LEU A 161 -7.99 -10.09 -3.98
C LEU A 161 -9.50 -9.88 -3.81
N SER A 162 -10.23 -10.92 -3.41
CA SER A 162 -11.67 -10.82 -3.11
C SER A 162 -11.92 -9.90 -1.92
N GLU A 163 -11.18 -10.07 -0.83
CA GLU A 163 -11.30 -9.21 0.35
C GLU A 163 -10.96 -7.75 0.04
N SER A 164 -9.97 -7.49 -0.82
CA SER A 164 -9.66 -6.13 -1.26
C SER A 164 -10.76 -5.52 -2.13
N LEU A 165 -11.41 -6.32 -2.99
CA LEU A 165 -12.58 -5.87 -3.75
C LEU A 165 -13.77 -5.56 -2.84
N ASP A 166 -13.95 -6.31 -1.76
CA ASP A 166 -14.98 -6.05 -0.75
C ASP A 166 -14.67 -4.77 0.04
N ALA A 167 -13.40 -4.53 0.37
CA ALA A 167 -12.96 -3.27 0.96
C ALA A 167 -13.24 -2.08 0.01
N LEU A 168 -12.85 -2.20 -1.26
CA LEU A 168 -13.13 -1.20 -2.30
C LEU A 168 -14.63 -0.98 -2.52
N HIS A 169 -15.47 -1.99 -2.33
CA HIS A 169 -16.93 -1.82 -2.41
C HIS A 169 -17.48 -0.97 -1.26
N LYS A 170 -16.85 -1.03 -0.08
CA LYS A 170 -17.22 -0.26 1.12
C LYS A 170 -16.58 1.13 1.17
N ASP A 171 -15.67 1.44 0.25
CA ASP A 171 -14.91 2.69 0.23
C ASP A 171 -15.59 3.76 -0.61
N ASP A 172 -16.47 4.55 0.01
CA ASP A 172 -17.27 5.55 -0.70
C ASP A 172 -16.41 6.62 -1.38
N PHE A 173 -15.35 7.10 -0.72
CA PHE A 173 -14.48 8.11 -1.30
C PHE A 173 -13.81 7.62 -2.59
N LEU A 174 -13.18 6.43 -2.58
CA LEU A 174 -12.53 5.92 -3.79
C LEU A 174 -13.53 5.58 -4.90
N LYS A 175 -14.73 5.11 -4.54
CA LYS A 175 -15.79 4.87 -5.53
C LYS A 175 -16.28 6.15 -6.20
N GLU A 176 -16.35 7.26 -5.47
CA GLU A 176 -16.75 8.56 -6.02
C GLU A 176 -15.61 9.24 -6.79
N PHE A 177 -14.37 9.07 -6.33
CA PHE A 177 -13.20 9.66 -6.97
C PHE A 177 -12.88 9.00 -8.33
N ILE A 178 -13.06 7.67 -8.42
CA ILE A 178 -12.81 6.90 -9.64
C ILE A 178 -14.08 6.89 -10.48
N SER A 179 -13.97 7.15 -11.79
CA SER A 179 -15.16 7.09 -12.66
C SER A 179 -15.83 5.72 -12.60
N GLU A 180 -17.17 5.72 -12.58
CA GLU A 180 -17.97 4.48 -12.48
C GLU A 180 -17.60 3.47 -13.57
N LYS A 181 -17.33 3.93 -14.80
CA LYS A 181 -16.90 3.10 -15.93
C LYS A 181 -15.57 2.40 -15.64
N LEU A 182 -14.58 3.14 -15.15
CA LEU A 182 -13.26 2.59 -14.82
C LEU A 182 -13.34 1.61 -13.65
N LEU A 183 -14.08 1.99 -12.60
CA LEU A 183 -14.29 1.13 -11.43
C LEU A 183 -14.97 -0.18 -11.80
N THR A 184 -15.97 -0.13 -12.69
CA THR A 184 -16.68 -1.31 -13.20
C THR A 184 -15.73 -2.22 -13.98
N ALA A 185 -14.93 -1.66 -14.88
CA ALA A 185 -13.94 -2.42 -15.65
C ALA A 185 -12.90 -3.09 -14.74
N ILE A 186 -12.36 -2.36 -13.77
CA ILE A 186 -11.39 -2.90 -12.80
C ILE A 186 -12.03 -4.06 -12.03
N LYS A 187 -13.21 -3.87 -11.44
CA LYS A 187 -13.90 -4.94 -10.69
C LYS A 187 -14.17 -6.17 -11.56
N ALA A 188 -14.59 -5.98 -12.80
CA ALA A 188 -14.85 -7.08 -13.73
C ALA A 188 -13.57 -7.87 -14.05
N ILE A 189 -12.47 -7.18 -14.36
CA ILE A 189 -11.18 -7.83 -14.62
C ILE A 189 -10.70 -8.60 -13.39
N ARG A 190 -10.72 -7.98 -12.20
CA ARG A 190 -10.26 -8.67 -10.97
C ARG A 190 -11.09 -9.90 -10.64
N LYS A 191 -12.41 -9.86 -10.86
CA LYS A 191 -13.28 -11.04 -10.70
C LYS A 191 -12.93 -12.14 -11.70
N ALA A 192 -12.67 -11.78 -12.97
CA ALA A 192 -12.25 -12.73 -13.98
C ALA A 192 -10.89 -13.38 -13.64
N GLU A 193 -9.93 -12.60 -13.13
CA GLU A 193 -8.65 -13.12 -12.63
C GLU A 193 -8.86 -14.12 -11.47
N ILE A 194 -9.66 -13.76 -10.46
CA ILE A 194 -9.99 -14.66 -9.34
C ILE A 194 -10.58 -15.98 -9.86
N GLU A 195 -11.54 -15.92 -10.77
CA GLU A 195 -12.17 -17.10 -11.35
C GLU A 195 -11.14 -17.95 -12.14
N HIS A 196 -10.31 -17.30 -12.94
CA HIS A 196 -9.29 -17.97 -13.75
C HIS A 196 -8.29 -18.74 -12.87
N TYR A 197 -7.69 -18.10 -11.87
CA TYR A 197 -6.71 -18.73 -10.98
C TYR A 197 -7.31 -19.74 -10.02
N THR A 198 -8.59 -19.59 -9.67
CA THR A 198 -9.32 -20.60 -8.88
C THR A 198 -9.47 -21.90 -9.68
N LYS A 199 -9.76 -21.81 -10.98
CA LYS A 199 -9.88 -22.97 -11.89
C LYS A 199 -8.52 -23.54 -12.32
N HIS A 200 -7.50 -22.69 -12.41
CA HIS A 200 -6.16 -23.06 -12.88
C HIS A 200 -5.11 -22.71 -11.82
N LYS A 201 -5.05 -23.54 -10.77
CA LYS A 201 -4.19 -23.27 -9.61
C LYS A 201 -2.72 -23.12 -9.94
N ASP A 202 -2.23 -23.70 -11.04
CA ASP A 202 -0.82 -23.57 -11.47
C ASP A 202 -0.60 -22.49 -12.55
N ALA A 203 -1.65 -21.77 -12.98
CA ALA A 203 -1.54 -20.78 -14.06
C ALA A 203 -0.54 -19.65 -13.75
N TYR A 204 -0.27 -19.36 -12.48
CA TYR A 204 0.76 -18.38 -12.13
C TYR A 204 2.16 -18.83 -12.59
N LYS A 205 2.44 -20.14 -12.64
CA LYS A 205 3.72 -20.67 -13.12
C LYS A 205 3.90 -20.40 -14.63
N GLU A 206 2.81 -20.35 -15.38
CA GLU A 206 2.85 -20.08 -16.82
C GLU A 206 3.15 -18.62 -17.15
N LEU A 207 2.87 -17.67 -16.25
CA LEU A 207 3.24 -16.25 -16.43
C LEU A 207 4.75 -16.06 -16.60
N ILE A 208 5.57 -16.95 -16.01
CA ILE A 208 7.04 -16.94 -16.10
C ILE A 208 7.52 -17.26 -17.52
N HIS A 209 6.77 -18.08 -18.25
CA HIS A 209 7.19 -18.54 -19.58
C HIS A 209 6.72 -17.61 -20.69
N ARG A 210 5.84 -16.66 -20.40
CA ARG A 210 5.30 -15.72 -21.38
C ARG A 210 6.05 -14.39 -21.45
N TYR A 211 6.91 -14.06 -20.48
CA TYR A 211 7.63 -12.78 -20.35
C TYR A 211 9.01 -12.97 -19.71
#